data_AF-A0A0R2MU72-F1
#
_entry.id   AF-A0A0R2MU72-F1
#
_cell.length_a   1.000
_cell.length_b   1.000
_cell.length_c   1.000
_cell.angle_alpha   90.00
_cell.angle_beta   90.00
_cell.angle_gamma   90.00
#
_symmetry.space_group_name_H-M   'P 1'
#
loop_
_entity.id
_entity.type
_entity.pdbx_description
1 polymer ?
#
loop_
_entity_poly.entity_id
_entity_poly.type
_entity_poly.pdbx_seq_one_letter_code
_entity_poly.pdbx_strand_id
1 'polypeptide(L)'
;MIRSNAFQQAKLKAQRNDLYPQSWNDFGGIFVTKILMATKIKAVETYLTGVQSKFSVARHFGISESLFRILVAVYEVHGRAGLLQPAEITDQMRVSLVKWKQLNKASIRDTCAHFAVLSVEAIVRWERVYNVSGEQALLEMRQGVRTHHKRIRSGQNQAPRTGEFILTDTRRRLKKITSLEKASKRQLGQVIIELRAKYRLVDLIRALPISMFVFQYWQRKLQEPDADEELKRTVKDVFDAIKARMVYLE
;
A
#
# COMPACT_ATOMS: atom_id res chain seq x y z
N MET A 1 -31.59 53.58 20.70
CA MET A 1 -31.48 52.19 21.21
C MET A 1 -31.52 51.16 20.08
N ILE A 2 -30.48 51.04 19.24
CA ILE A 2 -30.40 49.98 18.21
C ILE A 2 -28.94 49.55 18.01
N ARG A 3 -28.35 48.83 18.98
CA ARG A 3 -27.03 48.18 18.86
C ARG A 3 -26.92 46.87 19.66
N SER A 4 -28.00 46.10 19.75
CA SER A 4 -27.99 44.84 20.54
C SER A 4 -28.07 43.54 19.72
N ASN A 5 -28.52 43.60 18.45
CA ASN A 5 -28.86 42.35 17.73
C ASN A 5 -27.66 41.68 17.01
N ALA A 6 -26.67 42.45 16.55
CA ALA A 6 -25.52 41.91 15.83
C ALA A 6 -24.53 41.14 16.73
N PHE A 7 -24.34 41.61 17.98
CA PHE A 7 -23.46 40.95 18.95
C PHE A 7 -24.07 39.66 19.52
N GLN A 8 -25.40 39.62 19.71
CA GLN A 8 -26.11 38.40 20.12
C GLN A 8 -26.10 37.35 19.00
N GLN A 9 -26.31 37.76 17.74
CA GLN A 9 -26.23 36.84 16.59
C GLN A 9 -24.81 36.33 16.31
N ALA A 10 -23.77 37.13 16.56
CA ALA A 10 -22.37 36.67 16.46
C ALA A 10 -22.02 35.65 17.56
N LYS A 11 -22.53 35.84 18.78
CA LYS A 11 -22.33 34.90 19.91
C LYS A 11 -23.08 33.58 19.69
N LEU A 12 -24.28 33.63 19.10
CA LEU A 12 -25.06 32.45 18.70
C LEU A 12 -24.48 31.70 17.49
N LYS A 13 -23.84 32.39 16.52
CA LYS A 13 -23.12 31.73 15.42
C LYS A 13 -21.82 31.08 15.87
N ALA A 14 -21.12 31.65 16.86
CA ALA A 14 -19.92 31.05 17.45
C ALA A 14 -20.22 29.77 18.26
N GLN A 15 -21.38 29.68 18.91
CA GLN A 15 -21.80 28.50 19.68
C GLN A 15 -22.41 27.37 18.84
N ARG A 16 -22.72 27.59 17.55
CA ARG A 16 -23.43 26.61 16.71
C ARG A 16 -22.51 25.63 15.96
N ASN A 17 -21.19 25.74 16.13
CA ASN A 17 -20.21 24.82 15.54
C ASN A 17 -19.65 23.76 16.53
N ASP A 18 -20.15 23.73 17.77
CA ASP A 18 -19.57 22.92 18.86
C ASP A 18 -20.28 21.59 19.16
N LEU A 19 -21.20 21.12 18.33
CA LEU A 19 -21.89 19.84 18.57
C LEU A 19 -21.97 19.02 17.29
N TYR A 20 -20.96 18.18 17.06
CA TYR A 20 -21.11 17.05 16.15
C TYR A 20 -21.99 15.99 16.84
N PRO A 21 -23.11 15.58 16.22
CA PRO A 21 -24.01 14.58 16.80
C PRO A 21 -23.34 13.22 16.90
N GLN A 22 -23.55 12.52 18.01
CA GLN A 22 -22.94 11.22 18.36
C GLN A 22 -23.37 10.02 17.48
N SER A 23 -24.00 10.22 16.32
CA SER A 23 -24.71 9.17 15.59
C SER A 23 -24.02 8.63 14.33
N TRP A 24 -22.70 8.76 14.18
CA TRP A 24 -21.97 8.20 13.04
C TRP A 24 -20.66 7.50 13.46
N ASN A 25 -20.78 6.35 14.12
CA ASN A 25 -19.64 5.48 14.43
C ASN A 25 -19.70 4.08 13.77
N ASP A 26 -20.63 3.84 12.85
CA ASP A 26 -20.86 2.50 12.27
C ASP A 26 -20.29 2.27 10.86
N PHE A 27 -19.48 3.18 10.32
CA PHE A 27 -18.78 2.93 9.05
C PHE A 27 -17.27 3.08 9.23
N GLY A 28 -16.58 1.94 9.09
CA GLY A 28 -15.12 1.78 9.18
C GLY A 28 -14.34 2.54 8.11
N GLY A 29 -14.35 3.86 8.19
CA GLY A 29 -13.51 4.78 7.45
C GLY A 29 -12.72 5.65 8.42
N ILE A 30 -11.39 5.67 8.27
CA ILE A 30 -10.51 6.55 9.05
C ILE A 30 -10.73 7.99 8.55
N PHE A 31 -11.74 8.67 9.10
CA PHE A 31 -11.89 10.11 8.94
C PHE A 31 -11.00 10.78 9.98
N VAL A 32 -9.82 11.25 9.56
CA VAL A 32 -9.03 12.19 10.36
C VAL A 32 -9.75 13.54 10.33
N THR A 33 -10.82 13.66 11.11
CA THR A 33 -11.45 14.96 11.36
C THR A 33 -10.43 15.83 12.10
N LYS A 34 -10.32 17.09 11.68
CA LYS A 34 -9.34 18.03 12.23
C LYS A 34 -9.79 18.44 13.64
N ILE A 35 -9.51 17.61 14.64
CA ILE A 35 -9.79 17.90 16.05
C ILE A 35 -8.98 19.13 16.44
N LEU A 36 -9.68 20.16 16.91
CA LEU A 36 -9.08 21.42 17.33
C LEU A 36 -8.17 21.21 18.55
N MET A 37 -7.12 22.02 18.67
CA MET A 37 -6.21 21.93 19.81
C MET A 37 -6.92 22.18 21.16
N ALA A 38 -7.89 23.10 21.18
CA ALA A 38 -8.71 23.35 22.37
C ALA A 38 -9.43 22.09 22.87
N THR A 39 -9.99 21.29 21.95
CA THR A 39 -10.64 20.01 22.27
C THR A 39 -9.64 19.01 22.86
N LYS A 40 -8.42 18.97 22.32
CA LYS A 40 -7.34 18.10 22.82
C LYS A 40 -6.90 18.47 24.24
N ILE A 41 -6.76 19.78 24.50
CA ILE A 41 -6.40 20.28 25.84
C ILE A 41 -7.50 19.95 26.84
N LYS A 42 -8.76 20.21 26.49
CA LYS A 42 -9.91 19.86 27.34
C LYS A 42 -9.95 18.35 27.63
N ALA A 43 -9.64 17.51 26.65
CA ALA A 43 -9.57 16.07 26.84
C ALA A 43 -8.46 15.67 27.86
N VAL A 44 -7.29 16.32 27.81
CA VAL A 44 -6.22 16.06 28.78
C VAL A 44 -6.59 16.58 30.18
N GLU A 45 -7.13 17.79 30.29
CA GLU A 45 -7.54 18.39 31.57
C GLU A 45 -8.67 17.57 32.24
N THR A 46 -9.63 17.07 31.46
CA THR A 46 -10.68 16.18 31.97
C THR A 46 -10.15 14.83 32.42
N TYR A 47 -9.13 14.29 31.76
CA TYR A 47 -8.46 13.08 32.22
C TYR A 47 -7.69 13.30 33.53
N LEU A 48 -6.99 14.44 33.67
CA LEU A 48 -6.19 14.72 34.87
C LEU A 48 -7.03 15.06 36.10
N THR A 49 -8.23 15.60 35.92
CA THR A 49 -9.16 15.93 37.01
C THR A 49 -10.18 14.83 37.29
N GLY A 50 -10.36 13.89 36.36
CA GLY A 50 -11.34 12.81 36.44
C GLY A 50 -10.77 11.48 36.94
N VAL A 51 -11.66 10.51 37.12
CA VAL A 51 -11.35 9.11 37.49
C VAL A 51 -11.38 8.18 36.26
N GLN A 52 -11.66 8.73 35.08
CA GLN A 52 -11.82 7.95 33.85
C GLN A 52 -10.48 7.47 33.30
N SER A 53 -10.48 6.29 32.68
CA SER A 53 -9.29 5.76 32.01
C SER A 53 -8.92 6.58 30.77
N LYS A 54 -7.63 6.56 30.39
CA LYS A 54 -7.12 7.22 29.17
C LYS A 54 -7.92 6.85 27.92
N PHE A 55 -8.30 5.57 27.82
CA PHE A 55 -9.10 5.06 26.70
C PHE A 55 -10.50 5.66 26.66
N SER A 56 -11.19 5.70 27.81
CA SER A 56 -12.55 6.24 27.90
C SER A 56 -12.60 7.71 27.49
N VAL A 57 -11.66 8.51 27.98
CA VAL A 57 -11.57 9.94 27.66
C VAL A 57 -11.23 10.12 26.18
N ALA A 58 -10.21 9.42 25.67
CA ALA A 58 -9.84 9.50 24.25
C ALA A 58 -11.03 9.20 23.32
N ARG A 59 -11.77 8.13 23.60
CA ARG A 59 -12.97 7.74 22.85
C ARG A 59 -14.06 8.80 22.93
N HIS A 60 -14.30 9.37 24.10
CA HIS A 60 -15.32 10.42 24.28
C HIS A 60 -15.04 11.65 23.42
N PHE A 61 -13.78 12.04 23.30
CA PHE A 61 -13.35 13.20 22.49
C PHE A 61 -13.02 12.85 21.03
N GLY A 62 -13.18 11.59 20.61
CA GLY A 62 -12.85 11.13 19.26
C GLY A 62 -11.35 11.14 18.94
N ILE A 63 -10.49 11.16 19.94
CA ILE A 63 -9.03 11.20 19.80
C ILE A 63 -8.50 9.76 19.77
N SER A 64 -7.56 9.45 18.88
CA SER A 64 -6.91 8.15 18.89
C SER A 64 -6.13 7.93 20.17
N GLU A 65 -6.17 6.71 20.71
CA GLU A 65 -5.53 6.40 21.99
C GLU A 65 -4.02 6.70 21.98
N SER A 66 -3.33 6.35 20.90
CA SER A 66 -1.89 6.62 20.74
C SER A 66 -1.57 8.11 20.79
N LEU A 67 -2.38 8.95 20.13
CA LEU A 67 -2.22 10.40 20.19
C LEU A 67 -2.54 10.94 21.59
N PHE A 68 -3.60 10.43 22.21
CA PHE A 68 -4.00 10.85 23.55
C PHE A 68 -2.91 10.56 24.60
N ARG A 69 -2.27 9.38 24.54
CA ARG A 69 -1.13 9.04 25.41
C ARG A 69 0.04 10.01 25.24
N ILE A 70 0.29 10.51 24.03
CA ILE A 70 1.34 11.51 23.76
C ILE A 70 0.95 12.88 24.32
N LEU A 71 -0.31 13.30 24.11
CA LEU A 71 -0.82 14.57 24.63
C LEU A 71 -0.69 14.64 26.16
N VAL A 72 -1.06 13.55 26.85
CA VAL A 72 -0.91 13.42 28.30
C VAL A 72 0.58 13.51 28.69
N ALA A 73 1.46 12.75 28.03
CA ALA A 73 2.89 12.76 28.36
C ALA A 73 3.55 14.13 28.14
N VAL A 74 3.19 14.86 27.08
CA VAL A 74 3.68 16.22 26.84
C VAL A 74 3.13 17.18 27.89
N TYR A 75 1.85 17.06 28.25
CA TYR A 75 1.23 17.90 29.28
C TYR A 75 1.84 17.65 30.66
N GLU A 76 2.19 16.42 31.00
CA GLU A 76 2.85 16.08 32.27
C GLU A 76 4.22 16.76 32.41
N VAL A 77 4.95 16.94 31.31
CA VAL A 77 6.30 17.55 31.31
C VAL A 77 6.26 19.07 31.13
N HIS A 78 5.46 19.57 30.19
CA HIS A 78 5.46 20.98 29.75
C HIS A 78 4.17 21.73 30.13
N GLY A 79 3.25 21.06 30.80
CA GLY A 79 1.94 21.61 31.13
C GLY A 79 1.13 21.98 29.89
N ARG A 80 0.19 22.90 30.09
CA ARG A 80 -0.68 23.43 29.04
C ARG A 80 0.10 24.14 27.92
N ALA A 81 1.25 24.73 28.23
CA ALA A 81 2.08 25.47 27.28
C ALA A 81 2.63 24.55 26.17
N GLY A 82 3.08 23.33 26.52
CA GLY A 82 3.60 22.37 25.53
C GLY A 82 2.59 21.89 24.49
N LEU A 83 1.29 22.04 24.76
CA LEU A 83 0.23 21.73 23.79
C LEU A 83 -0.20 22.95 22.97
N LEU A 84 -0.15 24.15 23.55
CA LEU A 84 -0.55 25.40 22.88
C LEU A 84 0.55 25.94 21.95
N GLN A 85 1.80 25.82 22.37
CA GLN A 85 2.97 26.35 21.69
C GLN A 85 3.82 25.18 21.23
N PRO A 86 3.55 24.61 20.04
CA PRO A 86 4.39 23.55 19.50
C PRO A 86 5.83 24.06 19.36
N ALA A 87 6.80 23.22 19.71
CA ALA A 87 8.21 23.55 19.57
C ALA A 87 8.54 23.96 18.13
N GLU A 88 9.32 25.03 17.98
CA GLU A 88 9.81 25.44 16.67
C GLU A 88 10.75 24.36 16.12
N ILE A 89 10.33 23.75 15.01
CA ILE A 89 11.09 22.69 14.38
C ILE A 89 12.24 23.32 13.58
N THR A 90 13.38 23.50 14.22
CA THR A 90 14.63 23.86 13.53
C THR A 90 15.39 22.62 13.06
N ASP A 91 16.26 22.78 12.08
CA ASP A 91 17.02 21.65 11.51
C ASP A 91 17.96 21.03 12.55
N GLN A 92 18.58 21.87 13.40
CA GLN A 92 19.39 21.41 14.54
C GLN A 92 18.55 20.66 15.58
N MET A 93 17.32 21.10 15.86
CA MET A 93 16.43 20.41 16.79
C MET A 93 16.08 18.99 16.29
N ARG A 94 15.91 18.79 14.98
CA ARG A 94 15.65 17.45 14.43
C ARG A 94 16.80 16.49 14.68
N VAL A 95 18.03 16.97 14.46
CA VAL A 95 19.24 16.19 14.68
C VAL A 95 19.42 15.86 16.16
N SER A 96 19.28 16.87 17.03
CA SER A 96 19.40 16.65 18.48
C SER A 96 18.33 15.70 19.00
N LEU A 97 17.11 15.78 18.48
CA LEU A 97 16.02 14.88 18.79
C LEU A 97 16.34 13.43 18.43
N VAL A 98 16.81 13.18 17.20
CA VAL A 98 17.13 11.80 16.77
C VAL A 98 18.33 11.25 17.56
N LYS A 99 19.38 12.04 17.75
CA LYS A 99 20.56 11.65 18.55
C LYS A 99 20.17 11.32 19.98
N TRP A 100 19.39 12.20 20.63
CA TRP A 100 18.91 11.98 22.00
C TRP A 100 18.08 10.71 22.11
N LYS A 101 17.18 10.46 21.14
CA LYS A 101 16.36 9.26 21.14
C LYS A 101 17.20 7.99 21.02
N GLN A 102 18.18 7.96 20.11
CA GLN A 102 19.08 6.82 19.92
C GLN A 102 19.96 6.57 21.14
N LEU A 103 20.55 7.64 21.72
CA LEU A 103 21.40 7.57 22.88
C LEU A 103 20.66 7.04 24.12
N ASN A 104 19.45 7.53 24.36
CA ASN A 104 18.62 7.15 25.51
C ASN A 104 17.74 5.91 25.24
N LYS A 105 17.78 5.34 24.04
CA LYS A 105 16.88 4.25 23.58
C LYS A 105 15.40 4.57 23.88
N ALA A 106 15.03 5.85 23.76
CA ALA A 106 13.74 6.36 24.20
C ALA A 106 12.62 5.94 23.24
N SER A 107 11.41 5.74 23.79
CA SER A 107 10.24 5.51 22.95
C SER A 107 9.85 6.79 22.19
N ILE A 108 9.05 6.66 21.12
CA ILE A 108 8.56 7.84 20.39
C ILE A 108 7.76 8.75 21.32
N ARG A 109 6.95 8.18 22.22
CA ARG A 109 6.16 8.94 23.19
C ARG A 109 7.05 9.74 24.15
N ASP A 110 8.12 9.13 24.66
CA ASP A 110 9.05 9.83 25.56
C ASP A 110 9.82 10.91 24.81
N THR A 111 10.14 10.67 23.54
CA THR A 111 10.74 11.69 22.65
C THR A 111 9.79 12.86 22.40
N CYS A 112 8.51 12.58 22.15
CA CYS A 112 7.47 13.61 22.02
C CYS A 112 7.37 14.44 23.29
N ALA A 113 7.35 13.78 24.46
CA ALA A 113 7.30 14.43 25.76
C ALA A 113 8.53 15.31 26.01
N HIS A 114 9.74 14.82 25.70
CA HIS A 114 10.98 15.57 25.92
C HIS A 114 11.06 16.83 25.04
N PHE A 115 10.71 16.74 23.75
CA PHE A 115 10.86 17.84 22.79
C PHE A 115 9.58 18.66 22.52
N ALA A 116 8.47 18.37 23.22
CA ALA A 116 7.17 18.97 22.97
C ALA A 116 6.71 18.87 21.49
N VAL A 117 7.02 17.74 20.83
CA VAL A 117 6.64 17.46 19.44
C VAL A 117 5.51 16.44 19.41
N LEU A 118 4.35 16.82 18.89
CA LEU A 118 3.16 15.95 18.84
C LEU A 118 3.12 15.01 17.62
N SER A 119 3.97 15.23 16.61
CA SER A 119 3.93 14.49 15.35
C SER A 119 4.82 13.25 15.37
N VAL A 120 4.21 12.10 15.66
CA VAL A 120 4.87 10.77 15.57
C VAL A 120 5.45 10.54 14.18
N GLU A 121 4.70 10.87 13.13
CA GLU A 121 5.12 10.67 11.75
C GLU A 121 6.36 11.50 11.40
N ALA A 122 6.49 12.71 11.96
CA ALA A 122 7.66 13.55 11.76
C ALA A 122 8.91 12.89 12.37
N ILE A 123 8.81 12.40 13.61
CA ILE A 123 9.91 11.73 14.30
C ILE A 123 10.37 10.49 13.51
N VAL A 124 9.43 9.62 13.13
CA VAL A 124 9.75 8.40 12.35
C VAL A 124 10.41 8.75 11.00
N ARG A 125 9.96 9.83 10.36
CA ARG A 125 10.56 10.32 9.11
C ARG A 125 11.99 10.79 9.32
N TRP A 126 12.25 11.58 10.37
CA TRP A 126 13.59 12.09 10.68
C TRP A 126 14.55 10.97 11.03
N GLU A 127 14.11 9.99 11.83
CA GLU A 127 14.91 8.80 12.12
C GLU A 127 15.29 8.02 10.87
N ARG A 128 14.34 7.85 9.94
CA ARG A 128 14.62 7.15 8.68
C ARG A 128 15.68 7.88 7.86
N VAL A 129 15.55 9.20 7.71
CA VAL A 129 16.52 10.01 6.96
C VAL A 129 17.89 9.94 7.62
N TYR A 130 17.95 10.09 8.94
CA TYR A 130 19.19 9.99 9.70
C TYR A 130 19.88 8.64 9.54
N ASN A 131 19.12 7.53 9.63
CA ASN A 131 19.67 6.18 9.52
C ASN A 131 20.14 5.82 8.10
N VAL A 132 19.53 6.40 7.06
CA VAL A 132 19.86 6.09 5.65
C VAL A 132 20.95 7.01 5.11
N SER A 133 20.89 8.29 5.43
CA SER A 133 21.69 9.34 4.77
C SER A 133 22.51 10.18 5.75
N GLY A 134 22.43 9.89 7.05
CA GLY A 134 23.22 10.56 8.08
C GLY A 134 22.67 11.93 8.51
N GLU A 135 23.45 12.59 9.36
CA GLU A 135 23.11 13.88 9.98
C GLU A 135 23.00 15.02 8.96
N GLN A 136 23.91 15.09 7.99
CA GLN A 136 23.92 16.15 6.97
C GLN A 136 22.63 16.15 6.15
N ALA A 137 22.14 14.98 5.77
CA ALA A 137 20.89 14.85 5.01
C ALA A 137 19.66 15.31 5.81
N LEU A 138 19.70 15.18 7.15
CA LEU A 138 18.62 15.66 8.02
C LEU A 138 18.66 17.19 8.19
N LEU A 139 19.86 17.78 8.21
CA LEU A 139 20.04 19.24 8.23
C LEU A 139 19.60 19.89 6.91
N GLU A 140 19.88 19.26 5.78
CA GLU A 140 19.49 19.74 4.45
C GLU A 140 18.01 19.50 4.12
N MET A 141 17.27 18.84 5.03
CA MET A 141 15.88 18.46 4.82
C MET A 141 14.95 19.69 4.80
N ARG A 142 14.57 20.13 3.59
CA ARG A 142 13.62 21.23 3.40
C ARG A 142 12.25 20.94 4.03
N GLN A 143 11.71 21.90 4.78
CA GLN A 143 10.36 21.79 5.34
C GLN A 143 9.31 21.87 4.22
N GLY A 144 8.29 21.02 4.28
CA GLY A 144 7.06 21.22 3.47
C GLY A 144 7.14 20.86 1.98
N VAL A 145 8.32 20.53 1.43
CA VAL A 145 8.39 20.03 0.05
C VAL A 145 7.95 18.57 0.04
N ARG A 146 6.71 18.32 -0.41
CA ARG A 146 6.33 16.98 -0.85
C ARG A 146 7.24 16.66 -2.02
N THR A 147 8.27 15.83 -1.81
CA THR A 147 8.95 15.22 -2.94
C THR A 147 7.88 14.50 -3.73
N HIS A 148 7.67 14.94 -4.97
CA HIS A 148 6.68 14.35 -5.85
C HIS A 148 7.22 12.99 -6.33
N HIS A 149 7.35 12.04 -5.42
CA HIS A 149 7.59 10.66 -5.77
C HIS A 149 6.35 10.22 -6.51
N LYS A 150 6.48 10.00 -7.83
CA LYS A 150 5.50 9.27 -8.61
C LYS A 150 5.23 8.00 -7.81
N ARG A 151 4.02 7.86 -7.26
CA ARG A 151 3.61 6.61 -6.62
C ARG A 151 3.83 5.53 -7.67
N ILE A 152 4.90 4.74 -7.51
CA ILE A 152 5.02 3.47 -8.22
C ILE A 152 3.87 2.67 -7.63
N ARG A 153 2.74 2.64 -8.34
CA ARG A 153 1.67 1.70 -8.01
C ARG A 153 2.37 0.34 -8.00
N SER A 154 2.19 -0.43 -6.94
CA SER A 154 2.76 -1.77 -6.74
C SER A 154 2.22 -2.82 -7.73
N GLY A 155 1.95 -2.41 -8.98
CA GLY A 155 1.71 -3.23 -10.15
C GLY A 155 2.52 -2.80 -11.40
N GLN A 156 3.38 -1.79 -11.33
CA GLN A 156 4.22 -1.35 -12.46
C GLN A 156 5.71 -1.73 -12.35
N ASN A 157 6.14 -2.29 -11.21
CA ASN A 157 7.39 -3.04 -11.12
C ASN A 157 7.10 -4.54 -11.26
N GLN A 158 6.53 -4.96 -12.39
CA GLN A 158 6.94 -6.27 -12.91
C GLN A 158 8.20 -5.99 -13.71
N ALA A 159 9.31 -6.52 -13.22
CA ALA A 159 10.62 -6.39 -13.83
C ALA A 159 10.53 -6.63 -15.35
N PRO A 160 11.23 -5.81 -16.17
CA PRO A 160 11.40 -6.06 -17.61
C PRO A 160 11.91 -7.48 -17.94
N ARG A 161 12.44 -8.20 -16.94
CA ARG A 161 13.06 -9.52 -17.06
C ARG A 161 12.05 -10.67 -17.24
N THR A 162 10.89 -10.68 -16.58
CA THR A 162 10.01 -11.87 -16.59
C THR A 162 9.37 -12.11 -17.95
N GLY A 163 8.97 -11.05 -18.66
CA GLY A 163 8.42 -11.16 -20.02
C GLY A 163 9.43 -11.72 -21.02
N GLU A 164 10.67 -11.25 -20.97
CA GLU A 164 11.76 -11.74 -21.82
C GLU A 164 12.08 -13.22 -21.55
N PHE A 165 12.07 -13.66 -20.28
CA PHE A 165 12.24 -15.07 -19.94
C PHE A 165 11.09 -15.95 -20.44
N ILE A 166 9.85 -15.47 -20.39
CA ILE A 166 8.71 -16.17 -20.98
C ILE A 166 8.86 -16.28 -22.50
N LEU A 167 9.27 -15.21 -23.18
CA LEU A 167 9.45 -15.19 -24.64
C LEU A 167 10.60 -16.11 -25.10
N THR A 168 11.69 -16.19 -24.32
CA THR A 168 12.82 -17.08 -24.61
C THR A 168 12.46 -18.55 -24.36
N ASP A 169 11.80 -18.87 -23.24
CA ASP A 169 11.35 -20.24 -22.93
C ASP A 169 10.28 -20.72 -23.94
N THR A 170 9.35 -19.84 -24.34
CA THR A 170 8.34 -20.16 -25.36
C THR A 170 8.99 -20.42 -26.72
N ARG A 171 9.93 -19.58 -27.17
CA ARG A 171 10.70 -19.81 -28.41
C ARG A 171 11.51 -21.10 -28.36
N ARG A 172 12.08 -21.46 -27.20
CA ARG A 172 12.82 -22.72 -27.01
C ARG A 172 11.91 -23.95 -27.15
N ARG A 173 10.66 -23.88 -26.69
CA ARG A 173 9.69 -24.97 -26.80
C ARG A 173 9.09 -25.07 -28.20
N LEU A 174 8.91 -23.93 -28.88
CA LEU A 174 8.47 -23.82 -30.26
C LEU A 174 9.66 -23.88 -31.23
N LYS A 175 10.44 -24.96 -31.22
CA LYS A 175 11.72 -25.15 -31.95
C LYS A 175 11.67 -24.99 -33.49
N LYS A 176 10.56 -24.57 -34.10
CA LYS A 176 10.37 -24.46 -35.56
C LYS A 176 9.69 -23.17 -36.03
N ILE A 177 9.47 -22.18 -35.14
CA ILE A 177 8.68 -21.00 -35.50
C ILE A 177 9.58 -19.76 -35.61
N THR A 178 9.64 -19.19 -36.81
CA THR A 178 10.44 -17.98 -37.13
C THR A 178 9.88 -16.71 -36.48
N SER A 179 8.58 -16.65 -36.18
CA SER A 179 7.92 -15.53 -35.48
C SER A 179 6.75 -16.01 -34.61
N LEU A 180 6.67 -15.52 -33.37
CA LEU A 180 5.65 -15.91 -32.37
C LEU A 180 4.21 -15.65 -32.85
N GLU A 181 4.02 -14.71 -33.78
CA GLU A 181 2.73 -14.39 -34.41
C GLU A 181 2.23 -15.49 -35.36
N LYS A 182 3.15 -16.30 -35.90
CA LYS A 182 2.83 -17.43 -36.79
C LYS A 182 2.48 -18.71 -36.02
N ALA A 183 2.60 -18.70 -34.68
CA ALA A 183 2.28 -19.84 -33.85
C ALA A 183 0.75 -20.05 -33.75
N SER A 184 0.32 -21.29 -33.90
CA SER A 184 -1.10 -21.62 -33.74
C SER A 184 -1.55 -21.38 -32.29
N LYS A 185 -2.78 -20.89 -32.10
CA LYS A 185 -3.36 -20.67 -30.76
C LYS A 185 -3.40 -21.96 -29.92
N ARG A 186 -3.51 -23.13 -30.57
CA ARG A 186 -3.37 -24.45 -29.93
C ARG A 186 -1.97 -24.65 -29.33
N GLN A 187 -0.94 -24.36 -30.12
CA GLN A 187 0.46 -24.51 -29.70
C GLN A 187 0.81 -23.54 -28.56
N LEU A 188 0.34 -22.29 -28.65
CA LEU A 188 0.48 -21.31 -27.58
C LEU A 188 -0.23 -21.78 -26.31
N GLY A 189 -1.44 -22.35 -26.43
CA GLY A 189 -2.16 -22.94 -25.31
C GLY A 189 -1.38 -24.06 -24.62
N GLN A 190 -0.80 -24.97 -25.39
CA GLN A 190 0.01 -26.08 -24.87
C GLN A 190 1.26 -25.58 -24.14
N VAL A 191 1.97 -24.61 -24.73
CA VAL A 191 3.15 -24.00 -24.09
C VAL A 191 2.77 -23.27 -22.80
N ILE A 192 1.62 -22.60 -22.74
CA ILE A 192 1.13 -21.96 -21.51
C ILE A 192 0.87 -23.00 -20.42
N ILE A 193 0.26 -24.14 -20.74
CA ILE A 193 0.02 -25.22 -19.76
C ILE A 193 1.35 -25.70 -19.16
N GLU A 194 2.36 -25.92 -20.00
CA GLU A 194 3.68 -26.37 -19.55
C GLU A 194 4.43 -25.32 -18.73
N LEU A 195 4.34 -24.04 -19.11
CA LEU A 195 5.03 -22.94 -18.43
C LEU A 195 4.33 -22.46 -17.17
N ARG A 196 3.09 -22.92 -16.93
CA ARG A 196 2.32 -22.60 -15.73
C ARG A 196 2.99 -23.07 -14.44
N ALA A 197 3.88 -24.06 -14.51
CA ALA A 197 4.68 -24.50 -13.36
C ALA A 197 5.75 -23.48 -12.93
N LYS A 198 6.20 -22.62 -13.86
CA LYS A 198 7.32 -21.68 -13.65
C LYS A 198 6.88 -20.22 -13.57
N TYR A 199 5.79 -19.85 -14.25
CA TYR A 199 5.31 -18.47 -14.33
C TYR A 199 3.83 -18.36 -13.99
N ARG A 200 3.40 -17.19 -13.50
CA ARG A 200 1.99 -16.91 -13.24
C ARG A 200 1.23 -16.84 -14.56
N LEU A 201 0.01 -17.40 -14.60
CA LEU A 201 -0.83 -17.40 -15.80
C LEU A 201 -1.09 -16.00 -16.36
N VAL A 202 -1.31 -15.00 -15.49
CA VAL A 202 -1.54 -13.61 -15.90
C VAL A 202 -0.34 -13.05 -16.67
N ASP A 203 0.88 -13.41 -16.26
CA ASP A 203 2.11 -12.92 -16.89
C ASP A 203 2.35 -13.64 -18.23
N LEU A 204 2.00 -14.93 -18.33
CA LEU A 204 2.04 -15.70 -19.58
C LEU A 204 1.06 -15.15 -20.63
N ILE A 205 -0.17 -14.85 -20.23
CA ILE A 205 -1.21 -14.27 -21.11
C ILE A 205 -0.86 -12.85 -21.54
N ARG A 206 -0.17 -12.08 -20.69
CA ARG A 206 0.32 -10.74 -21.03
C ARG A 206 1.50 -10.78 -22.02
N ALA A 207 2.36 -11.80 -21.93
CA ALA A 207 3.56 -11.92 -22.75
C ALA A 207 3.33 -12.59 -24.12
N LEU A 208 2.31 -13.44 -24.24
CA LEU A 208 2.03 -14.19 -25.46
C LEU A 208 0.88 -13.56 -26.27
N PRO A 209 0.85 -13.70 -27.61
CA PRO A 209 -0.21 -13.17 -28.45
C PRO A 209 -1.48 -14.05 -28.39
N ILE A 210 -2.02 -14.28 -27.20
CA ILE A 210 -3.24 -15.08 -26.98
C ILE A 210 -4.06 -14.46 -25.84
N SER A 211 -5.37 -14.34 -26.05
CA SER A 211 -6.27 -13.81 -25.01
C SER A 211 -6.61 -14.87 -23.96
N MET A 212 -6.99 -14.43 -22.77
CA MET A 212 -7.42 -15.32 -21.68
C MET A 212 -8.53 -16.28 -22.10
N PHE A 213 -9.56 -15.79 -22.80
CA PHE A 213 -10.68 -16.59 -23.28
C PHE A 213 -10.25 -17.65 -24.30
N VAL A 214 -9.35 -17.31 -25.22
CA VAL A 214 -8.83 -18.26 -26.22
C VAL A 214 -7.96 -19.33 -25.54
N PHE A 215 -7.17 -18.96 -24.54
CA PHE A 215 -6.41 -19.92 -23.74
C PHE A 215 -7.34 -20.89 -23.00
N GLN A 216 -8.39 -20.39 -22.33
CA GLN A 216 -9.35 -21.23 -21.61
C GLN A 216 -10.05 -22.24 -22.54
N TYR A 217 -10.42 -21.82 -23.76
CA TYR A 217 -10.94 -22.72 -24.79
C TYR A 217 -9.96 -23.86 -25.11
N TRP A 218 -8.69 -23.53 -25.38
CA TRP A 218 -7.67 -24.54 -25.69
C TRP A 218 -7.31 -25.40 -24.49
N GLN A 219 -7.34 -24.87 -23.27
CA GLN A 219 -7.11 -25.63 -22.06
C GLN A 219 -8.16 -26.73 -21.90
N ARG A 220 -9.44 -26.41 -22.11
CA ARG A 220 -10.53 -27.40 -22.09
C ARG A 220 -10.37 -28.42 -23.21
N LYS A 221 -10.16 -27.95 -24.44
CA LYS A 221 -10.05 -28.79 -25.63
C LYS A 221 -8.83 -29.73 -25.63
N LEU A 222 -7.76 -29.38 -24.92
CA LEU A 222 -6.58 -30.24 -24.73
C LEU A 222 -6.75 -31.26 -23.59
N GLN A 223 -7.73 -31.05 -22.71
CA GLN A 223 -8.07 -31.99 -21.63
C GLN A 223 -9.14 -33.01 -22.05
N GLU A 224 -9.91 -32.70 -23.09
CA GLU A 224 -10.88 -33.63 -23.68
C GLU A 224 -10.16 -34.73 -24.47
N PRO A 225 -10.52 -36.02 -24.28
CA PRO A 225 -10.00 -37.11 -25.10
C PRO A 225 -10.42 -36.89 -26.57
N ASP A 226 -9.48 -37.11 -27.50
CA ASP A 226 -9.70 -36.88 -28.94
C ASP A 226 -10.70 -37.94 -29.45
N ALA A 227 -11.93 -37.52 -29.74
CA ALA A 227 -13.01 -38.41 -30.19
C ALA A 227 -12.63 -39.19 -31.46
N ASP A 228 -11.70 -38.66 -32.27
CA ASP A 228 -11.24 -39.27 -33.51
C ASP A 228 -9.88 -39.97 -33.34
N GLU A 229 -9.37 -40.16 -32.11
CA GLU A 229 -8.05 -40.76 -31.89
C GLU A 229 -7.97 -42.19 -32.45
N GLU A 230 -9.02 -42.98 -32.21
CA GLU A 230 -9.11 -44.35 -32.69
C GLU A 230 -9.15 -44.40 -34.22
N LEU A 231 -9.94 -43.51 -34.84
CA LEU A 231 -10.03 -43.39 -36.29
C LEU A 231 -8.68 -42.99 -36.91
N LYS A 232 -7.97 -42.04 -36.30
CA LYS A 232 -6.63 -41.61 -36.75
C LYS A 232 -5.59 -42.72 -36.61
N ARG A 233 -5.67 -43.54 -35.56
CA ARG A 233 -4.80 -44.73 -35.40
C ARG A 233 -5.04 -45.72 -36.54
N THR A 234 -6.30 -46.07 -36.79
CA THR A 234 -6.65 -47.01 -37.86
C THR A 234 -6.17 -46.52 -39.24
N VAL A 235 -6.38 -45.24 -39.57
CA VAL A 235 -5.91 -44.66 -40.84
C VAL A 235 -4.39 -44.70 -40.95
N LYS A 236 -3.68 -44.42 -39.85
CA LYS A 236 -2.22 -44.46 -39.82
C LYS A 236 -1.69 -45.88 -39.98
N ASP A 237 -2.27 -46.85 -39.29
CA ASP A 237 -1.85 -48.26 -39.37
C ASP A 237 -2.03 -48.81 -40.79
N VAL A 238 -3.14 -48.45 -41.45
CA VAL A 238 -3.37 -48.80 -42.86
C VAL A 238 -2.32 -48.16 -43.77
N PHE A 239 -2.02 -46.87 -43.57
CA PHE A 239 -1.01 -46.17 -44.36
C PHE A 239 0.39 -46.78 -44.18
N ASP A 240 0.79 -47.07 -42.94
CA ASP A 240 2.08 -47.66 -42.62
C ASP A 240 2.19 -49.11 -43.17
N ALA A 241 1.10 -49.88 -43.15
CA ALA A 241 1.04 -51.21 -43.76
C ALA A 241 1.18 -51.16 -45.30
N ILE A 242 0.50 -50.22 -45.96
CA ILE A 242 0.62 -50.02 -47.42
C ILE A 242 2.05 -49.59 -47.77
N LYS A 243 2.61 -48.64 -47.01
CA LYS A 243 3.97 -48.16 -47.22
C LYS A 243 5.01 -49.27 -47.02
N ALA A 244 4.87 -50.09 -45.97
CA ALA A 244 5.74 -51.24 -45.76
C ALA A 244 5.65 -52.22 -46.93
N ARG A 245 4.44 -52.53 -47.41
CA ARG A 245 4.23 -53.44 -48.54
C ARG A 245 4.81 -52.93 -49.86
N MET A 246 4.83 -51.61 -50.08
CA MET A 246 5.48 -51.00 -51.24
C MET A 246 7.02 -51.10 -51.16
N VAL A 247 7.61 -51.03 -49.97
CA VAL A 247 9.07 -51.13 -49.77
C VAL A 247 9.58 -52.56 -49.95
N TYR A 248 8.74 -53.59 -49.82
CA TYR A 248 9.11 -54.99 -50.09
C TYR A 248 8.93 -55.42 -51.57
N LEU A 249 8.52 -54.50 -52.45
CA LEU A 249 8.34 -54.74 -53.89
C LEU A 249 9.36 -53.97 -54.76
N GLU A 250 10.35 -53.34 -54.15
CA GLU A 250 11.58 -52.80 -54.76
C GLU A 250 12.79 -53.66 -54.37
#